data_AF-A0A554JEP6-F1
#
_entry.id   AF-A0A554JEP6-F1
#
_cell.length_a   1.000
_cell.length_b   1.000
_cell.length_c   1.000
_cell.angle_alpha   90.00
_cell.angle_beta   90.00
_cell.angle_gamma   90.00
#
_symmetry.space_group_name_H-M   'P 1'
#
loop_
_entity.id
_entity.type
_entity.pdbx_description
1 polymer ?
#
loop_
_entity_poly.entity_id
_entity_poly.type
_entity_poly.pdbx_seq_one_letter_code
_entity_poly.pdbx_strand_id
1 'polypeptide(L)'
;MTTEVQPLAEGKTKRVFLRSGNSHQVILESKDDITAGDGAKHDIMDGKAVLATRTTCNVFQLLRNCGIPVAFVEQNGPTRFIAEKCTMLPYEVVVRREAHGSYLKRRPDLAKSHLFPRLVLEFFLKTSGKRWKTYSLVCDDPLLHHDNDGERILLYDPKQPMFRSE
;
A
#
# COMPACT_ATOMS: atom_id res chain seq x y z
N MET A 1 31.32 9.51 17.08
CA MET A 1 31.08 9.12 15.67
C MET A 1 29.85 8.21 15.67
N THR A 2 28.69 8.74 15.30
CA THR A 2 27.48 7.92 15.12
C THR A 2 27.64 7.16 13.81
N THR A 3 27.88 5.86 13.89
CA THR A 3 27.92 4.97 12.73
C THR A 3 26.57 5.06 12.01
N GLU A 4 26.55 5.57 10.79
CA GLU A 4 25.35 5.59 9.96
C GLU A 4 24.97 4.14 9.63
N VAL A 5 23.88 3.65 10.22
CA VAL A 5 23.34 2.33 9.92
C VAL A 5 22.60 2.43 8.58
N GLN A 6 23.06 1.69 7.57
CA GLN A 6 22.36 1.65 6.28
C GLN A 6 21.00 0.93 6.40
N PRO A 7 19.96 1.42 5.70
CA PRO A 7 18.66 0.76 5.69
C PRO A 7 18.72 -0.58 4.95
N LEU A 8 17.97 -1.56 5.45
CA LEU A 8 17.71 -2.84 4.76
C LEU A 8 16.93 -2.62 3.46
N ALA A 9 16.02 -1.65 3.47
CA ALA A 9 15.24 -1.25 2.31
C ALA A 9 14.82 0.22 2.42
N GLU A 10 14.73 0.89 1.28
CA GLU A 10 14.18 2.24 1.19
C GLU A 10 13.11 2.30 0.09
N GLY A 11 11.94 2.80 0.47
CA GLY A 11 10.87 3.12 -0.46
C GLY A 11 10.68 4.64 -0.59
N LYS A 12 9.63 5.03 -1.32
CA LYS A 12 9.31 6.44 -1.56
C LYS A 12 9.12 7.24 -0.27
N THR A 13 8.48 6.66 0.74
CA THR A 13 8.06 7.38 1.96
C THR A 13 8.56 6.79 3.27
N LYS A 14 9.28 5.65 3.23
CA LYS A 14 9.79 4.98 4.43
C LYS A 14 11.15 4.32 4.19
N ARG A 15 11.95 4.25 5.26
CA ARG A 15 13.14 3.39 5.36
C ARG A 15 12.89 2.28 6.36
N VAL A 16 13.53 1.14 6.14
CA VAL A 16 13.44 -0.03 7.02
C VAL A 16 14.85 -0.37 7.49
N PHE A 17 15.03 -0.43 8.80
CA PHE A 17 16.30 -0.80 9.43
C PHE A 17 16.13 -2.10 10.22
N LEU A 18 17.18 -2.92 10.29
CA LEU A 18 17.17 -4.07 11.20
C LEU A 18 17.26 -3.58 12.65
N ARG A 19 16.47 -4.16 13.57
CA ARG A 19 16.58 -3.83 14.99
C ARG A 19 17.86 -4.45 15.55
N SER A 20 18.75 -3.62 16.09
CA SER A 20 19.96 -4.12 16.77
C SER A 20 19.58 -5.07 17.90
N GLY A 21 20.23 -6.24 17.94
CA GLY A 21 19.95 -7.27 18.94
C GLY A 21 18.69 -8.11 18.70
N ASN A 22 17.91 -7.86 17.63
CA ASN A 22 16.76 -8.71 17.28
C ASN A 22 16.58 -8.82 15.76
N SER A 23 16.95 -9.98 15.21
CA SER A 23 16.88 -10.27 13.77
C SER A 23 15.45 -10.47 13.22
N HIS A 24 14.47 -10.67 14.11
CA HIS A 24 13.06 -10.85 13.77
C HIS A 24 12.28 -9.54 13.73
N GLN A 25 12.89 -8.43 14.12
CA GLN A 25 12.23 -7.13 14.17
C GLN A 25 12.95 -6.07 13.33
N VAL A 26 12.16 -5.11 12.86
CA VAL A 26 12.63 -3.99 12.07
C VAL A 26 12.13 -2.68 12.66
N ILE A 27 12.86 -1.61 12.38
CA ILE A 27 12.45 -0.24 12.65
C ILE A 27 12.02 0.38 11.33
N LEU A 28 10.76 0.81 11.25
CA LEU A 28 10.24 1.58 10.13
C LEU A 28 10.35 3.06 10.45
N GLU A 29 11.06 3.81 9.62
CA GLU A 29 11.17 5.26 9.69
C GLU A 29 10.36 5.90 8.55
N SER A 30 9.40 6.76 8.88
CA SER A 30 8.72 7.59 7.89
C SER A 30 9.59 8.76 7.46
N LYS A 31 9.46 9.17 6.19
CA LYS A 31 10.09 10.36 5.62
C LYS A 31 9.07 11.46 5.36
N ASP A 32 9.53 12.69 5.25
CA ASP A 32 8.70 13.85 4.88
C ASP A 32 8.34 13.87 3.38
N ASP A 33 8.90 12.96 2.58
CA ASP A 33 8.53 12.73 1.18
C ASP A 33 7.04 12.46 1.02
N ILE A 34 6.38 13.20 0.13
CA ILE A 34 5.02 12.94 -0.35
C ILE A 34 5.05 12.69 -1.86
N THR A 35 4.31 11.68 -2.32
CA THR A 35 4.29 11.29 -3.73
C THR A 35 2.88 11.03 -4.23
N ALA A 36 2.61 11.34 -5.50
CA ALA A 36 1.35 11.01 -6.17
C ALA A 36 1.60 10.54 -7.62
N GLY A 37 0.64 9.78 -8.16
CA GLY A 37 0.70 9.28 -9.54
C GLY A 37 1.90 8.39 -9.80
N ASP A 38 2.07 7.33 -9.01
CA ASP A 38 3.17 6.37 -9.14
C ASP A 38 4.57 7.00 -8.98
N GLY A 39 4.66 8.15 -8.32
CA GLY A 39 5.90 8.91 -8.12
C GLY A 39 6.15 9.99 -9.17
N ALA A 40 5.23 10.20 -10.12
CA ALA A 40 5.33 11.28 -11.11
C ALA A 40 5.30 12.68 -10.47
N LYS A 41 4.70 12.80 -9.27
CA LYS A 41 4.80 13.99 -8.43
C LYS A 41 5.49 13.62 -7.13
N HIS A 42 6.46 14.42 -6.72
CA HIS A 42 7.20 14.30 -5.47
C HIS A 42 7.41 15.68 -4.87
N ASP A 43 7.29 15.77 -3.56
CA ASP A 43 7.57 16.98 -2.78
C ASP A 43 7.99 16.60 -1.36
N ILE A 44 8.52 17.56 -0.62
CA ILE A 44 8.81 17.44 0.82
C ILE A 44 7.78 18.24 1.60
N MET A 45 7.07 17.57 2.51
CA MET A 45 6.09 18.21 3.39
C MET A 45 6.56 18.10 4.83
N ASP A 46 7.07 19.18 5.40
CA ASP A 46 7.63 19.22 6.75
C ASP A 46 6.65 18.65 7.79
N GLY A 47 7.14 17.72 8.61
CA GLY A 47 6.35 17.08 9.67
C GLY A 47 5.40 15.96 9.19
N LYS A 48 5.34 15.69 7.88
CA LYS A 48 4.57 14.57 7.32
C LYS A 48 4.98 13.22 7.92
N ALA A 49 6.27 13.01 8.19
CA ALA A 49 6.80 11.80 8.79
C ALA A 49 6.21 11.56 10.18
N VAL A 50 6.11 12.62 10.99
CA VAL A 50 5.56 12.55 12.35
C VAL A 50 4.07 12.22 12.29
N LEU A 51 3.32 12.92 11.44
CA LEU A 51 1.89 12.69 11.26
C LEU A 51 1.59 11.28 10.73
N ALA A 52 2.36 10.83 9.74
CA ALA A 52 2.21 9.49 9.17
C ALA A 52 2.51 8.40 10.21
N THR A 53 3.61 8.53 10.96
CA THR A 53 3.97 7.55 12.00
C THR A 53 2.94 7.53 13.13
N ARG A 54 2.51 8.70 13.63
CA ARG A 54 1.47 8.77 14.66
C ARG A 54 0.16 8.13 14.20
N THR A 55 -0.27 8.42 12.97
CA THR A 55 -1.49 7.84 12.39
C THR A 55 -1.37 6.32 12.29
N THR A 56 -0.27 5.80 11.74
CA THR A 56 -0.04 4.35 11.64
C THR A 56 -0.03 3.68 13.01
N CYS A 57 0.68 4.23 14.00
CA CYS A 57 0.76 3.66 15.35
C CYS A 57 -0.62 3.61 16.01
N ASN A 58 -1.41 4.69 15.91
CA ASN A 58 -2.76 4.74 16.46
C ASN A 58 -3.68 3.69 15.83
N VAL A 59 -3.66 3.57 14.50
CA VAL A 59 -4.49 2.59 13.77
C VAL A 59 -4.07 1.15 14.10
N PHE A 60 -2.77 0.85 14.11
CA PHE A 60 -2.28 -0.49 14.44
C PHE A 60 -2.54 -0.85 15.90
N GLN A 61 -2.42 0.09 16.84
CA GLN A 61 -2.79 -0.14 18.22
C GLN A 61 -4.30 -0.45 18.36
N LEU A 62 -5.15 0.31 17.66
CA LEU A 62 -6.59 0.04 17.63
C LEU A 62 -6.89 -1.37 17.09
N LEU A 63 -6.34 -1.73 15.93
CA LEU A 63 -6.54 -3.04 15.32
C LEU A 63 -6.08 -4.18 16.24
N ARG A 64 -4.91 -4.03 16.87
CA ARG A 64 -4.39 -5.00 17.85
C ARG A 64 -5.36 -5.15 19.03
N ASN A 65 -5.87 -4.04 19.57
CA ASN A 65 -6.82 -4.05 20.67
C ASN A 65 -8.14 -4.73 20.29
N CYS A 66 -8.49 -4.75 19.01
CA CYS A 66 -9.63 -5.51 18.48
C CYS A 66 -9.30 -6.99 18.18
N GLY A 67 -8.11 -7.48 18.52
CA GLY A 67 -7.69 -8.86 18.28
C GLY A 67 -7.23 -9.15 16.85
N ILE A 68 -7.03 -8.12 16.01
CA ILE A 68 -6.54 -8.28 14.65
C ILE A 68 -5.01 -8.39 14.65
N PRO A 69 -4.41 -9.45 14.07
CA PRO A 69 -2.97 -9.55 13.93
C PRO A 69 -2.42 -8.40 13.09
N VAL A 70 -1.43 -7.68 13.63
CA VAL A 70 -0.76 -6.58 12.95
C VAL A 70 0.75 -6.67 13.17
N ALA A 71 1.53 -6.39 12.13
CA ALA A 71 2.99 -6.28 12.22
C ALA A 71 3.38 -4.92 12.84
N PHE A 72 3.09 -4.78 14.12
CA PHE A 72 3.40 -3.64 14.96
C PHE A 72 3.90 -4.22 16.28
N VAL A 73 4.86 -3.55 16.93
CA VAL A 73 5.29 -3.87 18.30
C VAL A 73 4.99 -2.67 19.17
N GLU A 74 5.66 -1.55 18.90
CA GLU A 74 5.50 -0.28 19.64
C GLU A 74 5.96 0.92 18.80
N GLN A 75 5.55 2.12 19.19
CA GLN A 75 6.08 3.36 18.63
C GLN A 75 7.50 3.62 19.17
N ASN A 76 8.43 4.07 18.33
CA ASN A 76 9.83 4.29 18.66
C ASN A 76 10.24 5.74 18.33
N GLY A 77 9.64 6.70 19.02
CA GLY A 77 9.84 8.12 18.74
C GLY A 77 8.86 8.72 17.72
N PRO A 78 9.10 9.97 17.29
CA PRO A 78 8.09 10.73 16.54
C PRO A 78 7.91 10.25 15.10
N THR A 79 8.97 9.76 14.46
CA THR A 79 8.97 9.36 13.05
C THR A 79 9.14 7.85 12.83
N ARG A 80 9.32 7.06 13.89
CA ARG A 80 9.62 5.62 13.78
C ARG A 80 8.71 4.73 14.63
N PHE A 81 8.61 3.48 14.23
CA PHE A 81 8.00 2.41 15.02
C PHE A 81 8.68 1.06 14.78
N ILE A 82 8.53 0.13 15.73
CA ILE A 82 9.06 -1.23 15.64
C ILE A 82 7.96 -2.15 15.13
N ALA A 83 8.33 -3.05 14.21
CA ALA A 83 7.45 -4.07 13.66
C ALA A 83 8.16 -5.43 13.61
N GLU A 84 7.36 -6.49 13.58
CA GLU A 84 7.84 -7.81 13.18
C GLU A 84 8.30 -7.77 11.71
N LYS A 85 9.42 -8.43 11.42
CA LYS A 85 9.98 -8.51 10.08
C LYS A 85 9.13 -9.46 9.24
N CYS A 86 8.54 -8.96 8.16
CA CYS A 86 7.68 -9.74 7.27
C CYS A 86 8.24 -9.86 5.86
N THR A 87 7.90 -10.97 5.20
CA THR A 87 7.96 -11.06 3.73
C THR A 87 6.67 -10.48 3.18
N MET A 88 6.76 -9.32 2.53
CA MET A 88 5.58 -8.65 1.97
C MET A 88 4.99 -9.45 0.81
N LEU A 89 3.67 -9.70 0.86
CA LEU A 89 2.94 -10.19 -0.29
C LEU A 89 2.79 -9.07 -1.34
N PRO A 90 2.81 -9.38 -2.64
CA PRO A 90 2.80 -8.37 -3.70
C PRO A 90 1.39 -7.90 -4.04
N TYR A 91 0.57 -7.64 -3.04
CA TYR A 91 -0.81 -7.22 -3.22
C TYR A 91 -1.05 -5.86 -2.58
N GLU A 92 -1.72 -4.97 -3.31
CA GLU A 92 -2.44 -3.87 -2.70
C GLU A 92 -3.90 -4.30 -2.51
N VAL A 93 -4.35 -4.34 -1.26
CA VAL A 93 -5.71 -4.74 -0.91
C VAL A 93 -6.52 -3.48 -0.65
N VAL A 94 -7.51 -3.22 -1.50
CA VAL A 94 -8.33 -2.01 -1.45
C VAL A 94 -9.75 -2.36 -1.05
N VAL A 95 -10.25 -1.68 -0.02
CA VAL A 95 -11.64 -1.80 0.44
C VAL A 95 -12.37 -0.49 0.18
N ARG A 96 -13.58 -0.56 -0.40
CA ARG A 96 -14.40 0.63 -0.69
C ARG A 96 -15.78 0.51 -0.09
N ARG A 97 -16.19 1.58 0.59
CA ARG A 97 -17.59 1.84 0.97
C ARG A 97 -18.29 2.75 -0.05
N GLU A 98 -17.56 3.66 -0.69
CA GLU A 98 -18.08 4.62 -1.67
C GLU A 98 -17.24 4.65 -2.95
N ALA A 99 -17.88 4.99 -4.08
CA ALA A 99 -17.24 5.08 -5.38
C ALA A 99 -16.43 6.38 -5.55
N HIS A 100 -15.11 6.25 -5.60
CA HIS A 100 -14.16 7.35 -5.83
C HIS A 100 -12.95 6.89 -6.66
N GLY A 101 -12.18 7.85 -7.17
CA GLY A 101 -10.85 7.63 -7.73
C GLY A 101 -10.86 6.68 -8.93
N SER A 102 -9.92 5.73 -8.97
CA SER A 102 -9.77 4.81 -10.10
C SER A 102 -11.01 3.92 -10.31
N TYR A 103 -11.84 3.70 -9.29
CA TYR A 103 -13.05 2.90 -9.42
C TYR A 103 -14.04 3.51 -10.43
N LEU A 104 -14.25 4.83 -10.37
CA LEU A 104 -15.15 5.54 -11.28
C LEU A 104 -14.63 5.55 -12.73
N LYS A 105 -13.32 5.39 -12.93
CA LYS A 105 -12.75 5.22 -14.29
C LYS A 105 -13.14 3.87 -14.89
N ARG A 106 -13.22 2.83 -14.06
CA ARG A 106 -13.65 1.48 -14.47
C ARG A 106 -15.16 1.35 -14.61
N ARG A 107 -15.90 2.14 -13.82
CA ARG A 107 -17.37 2.16 -13.71
C ARG A 107 -17.92 3.55 -14.01
N PRO A 108 -17.86 4.01 -15.28
CA PRO A 108 -18.36 5.33 -15.66
C PRO A 108 -19.88 5.47 -15.52
N ASP A 109 -20.60 4.35 -15.36
CA ASP A 109 -22.02 4.27 -15.07
C ASP A 109 -22.38 4.73 -13.64
N LEU A 110 -21.40 4.81 -12.73
CA LEU A 110 -21.63 5.20 -11.35
C LEU A 110 -21.30 6.67 -11.11
N ALA A 111 -22.15 7.33 -10.33
CA ALA A 111 -21.88 8.66 -9.81
C ALA A 111 -20.80 8.63 -8.71
N LYS A 112 -20.06 9.74 -8.58
CA LYS A 112 -19.15 9.97 -7.45
C LYS A 112 -19.92 9.88 -6.13
N SER A 113 -19.32 9.27 -5.11
CA SER A 113 -19.93 9.02 -3.80
C SER A 113 -21.12 8.04 -3.83
N HIS A 114 -21.28 7.25 -4.89
CA HIS A 114 -22.20 6.11 -4.87
C HIS A 114 -21.83 5.16 -3.72
N LEU A 115 -22.77 4.94 -2.79
CA LEU A 115 -22.59 4.12 -1.61
C LEU A 115 -22.87 2.65 -1.93
N PHE A 116 -21.89 1.78 -1.67
CA PHE A 116 -22.07 0.35 -1.88
C PHE A 116 -22.80 -0.32 -0.70
N PRO A 117 -23.84 -1.13 -0.95
CA PRO A 117 -24.56 -1.83 0.11
C PRO A 117 -23.67 -2.85 0.82
N ARG A 118 -22.70 -3.45 0.11
CA ARG A 118 -21.64 -4.30 0.66
C ARG A 118 -20.28 -3.68 0.39
N LEU A 119 -19.30 -3.92 1.26
CA LEU A 119 -17.92 -3.48 1.01
C LEU A 119 -17.41 -4.13 -0.27
N VAL A 120 -16.82 -3.31 -1.14
CA VAL A 120 -16.14 -3.81 -2.33
C VAL A 120 -14.68 -4.07 -1.95
N LEU A 121 -14.20 -5.28 -2.20
CA LEU A 121 -12.83 -5.71 -1.99
C LEU A 121 -12.16 -5.91 -3.35
N GLU A 122 -11.04 -5.22 -3.58
CA GLU A 122 -10.26 -5.30 -4.80
C GLU A 122 -8.79 -5.61 -4.48
N PHE A 123 -8.15 -6.42 -5.32
CA PHE A 123 -6.72 -6.71 -5.23
C PHE A 123 -6.01 -6.12 -6.45
N PHE A 124 -4.87 -5.48 -6.23
CA PHE A 124 -3.99 -5.00 -7.29
C PHE A 124 -2.61 -5.64 -7.10
N LEU A 125 -1.93 -5.96 -8.21
CA LEU A 125 -0.62 -6.61 -8.17
C LEU A 125 0.44 -5.53 -7.99
N LYS A 126 1.09 -5.46 -6.83
CA LYS A 126 2.09 -4.42 -6.58
C LYS A 126 3.27 -4.57 -7.54
N THR A 127 3.40 -3.64 -8.50
CA THR A 127 4.45 -3.63 -9.52
C THR A 127 5.08 -2.25 -9.67
N SER A 128 6.16 -2.19 -10.45
CA SER A 128 6.82 -0.94 -10.86
C SER A 128 7.49 -1.17 -12.21
N GLY A 129 7.38 -0.20 -13.12
CA GLY A 129 7.98 -0.27 -14.45
C GLY A 129 7.28 -1.26 -15.39
N LYS A 130 6.00 -1.56 -15.15
CA LYS A 130 5.14 -2.46 -15.93
C LYS A 130 5.74 -3.86 -16.12
N ARG A 131 6.36 -4.39 -15.07
CA ARG A 131 6.93 -5.75 -15.07
C ARG A 131 6.56 -6.52 -13.83
N TRP A 132 6.41 -7.81 -14.00
CA TRP A 132 6.29 -8.78 -12.92
C TRP A 132 7.14 -10.00 -13.23
N LYS A 133 8.22 -10.23 -12.47
CA LYS A 133 9.20 -11.28 -12.78
C LYS A 133 9.67 -11.16 -14.24
N THR A 134 9.40 -12.17 -15.08
CA THR A 134 9.74 -12.22 -16.51
C THR A 134 8.62 -11.68 -17.40
N TYR A 135 7.46 -11.32 -16.85
CA TYR A 135 6.30 -10.85 -17.61
C TYR A 135 6.28 -9.34 -17.75
N SER A 136 5.99 -8.86 -18.97
CA SER A 136 5.61 -7.47 -19.23
C SER A 136 4.11 -7.29 -18.95
N LEU A 137 3.76 -6.17 -18.34
CA LEU A 137 2.39 -5.86 -17.91
C LEU A 137 1.80 -4.70 -18.72
N VAL A 138 0.47 -4.64 -18.73
CA VAL A 138 -0.29 -3.55 -19.37
C VAL A 138 -0.09 -2.21 -18.66
N CYS A 139 0.04 -2.23 -17.34
CA CYS A 139 0.24 -1.05 -16.50
C CYS A 139 0.98 -1.43 -15.20
N ASP A 140 1.37 -0.42 -14.43
CA ASP A 140 1.75 -0.59 -13.03
C ASP A 140 0.50 -0.75 -12.16
N ASP A 141 0.62 -1.61 -11.16
CA ASP A 141 -0.45 -1.95 -10.21
C ASP A 141 -1.76 -2.40 -10.90
N PRO A 142 -1.74 -3.41 -11.79
CA PRO A 142 -2.95 -3.86 -12.47
C PRO A 142 -3.95 -4.47 -11.49
N LEU A 143 -5.24 -4.29 -11.78
CA LEU A 143 -6.33 -4.94 -11.04
C LEU A 143 -6.31 -6.45 -11.31
N LEU A 144 -6.36 -7.24 -10.25
CA LEU A 144 -6.57 -8.69 -10.34
C LEU A 144 -8.07 -8.97 -10.44
N HIS A 145 -8.43 -9.78 -11.42
CA HIS A 145 -9.78 -10.30 -11.57
C HIS A 145 -9.68 -11.79 -11.84
N HIS A 146 -10.40 -12.59 -11.06
CA HIS A 146 -10.48 -14.03 -11.29
C HIS A 146 -11.43 -14.28 -12.47
N ASP A 147 -11.06 -15.18 -13.37
CA ASP A 147 -12.02 -15.66 -14.37
C ASP A 147 -13.18 -16.43 -13.68
N ASN A 148 -14.24 -16.70 -14.44
CA ASN A 148 -15.48 -17.26 -13.90
C ASN A 148 -15.28 -18.61 -13.19
N ASP A 149 -14.28 -19.38 -13.62
CA ASP A 149 -13.95 -20.69 -13.08
C ASP A 149 -12.89 -20.61 -11.94
N GLY A 150 -12.32 -19.42 -11.70
CA GLY A 150 -11.33 -19.16 -10.67
C GLY A 150 -9.93 -19.73 -10.94
N GLU A 151 -9.73 -20.36 -12.09
CA GLU A 151 -8.47 -21.00 -12.48
C GLU A 151 -7.40 -19.99 -12.90
N ARG A 152 -7.81 -18.79 -13.34
CA ARG A 152 -6.87 -17.77 -13.84
C ARG A 152 -7.11 -16.43 -13.19
N ILE A 153 -6.01 -15.70 -13.01
CA ILE A 153 -6.02 -14.30 -12.62
C ILE A 153 -5.71 -13.48 -13.87
N LEU A 154 -6.68 -12.70 -14.29
CA LEU A 154 -6.57 -11.73 -15.37
C LEU A 154 -6.11 -10.38 -14.79
N LEU A 155 -5.22 -9.70 -15.50
CA LEU A 155 -4.64 -8.42 -15.10
C LEU A 155 -5.21 -7.29 -15.97
N TYR A 156 -5.94 -6.37 -15.34
CA TYR A 156 -6.62 -5.27 -16.03
C TYR A 156 -5.99 -3.92 -15.73
N ASP A 157 -5.97 -3.01 -16.71
CA ASP A 157 -5.61 -1.61 -16.47
C ASP A 157 -6.73 -0.91 -15.70
N PRO A 158 -6.50 -0.50 -14.43
CA PRO A 158 -7.54 0.04 -13.59
C PRO A 158 -7.95 1.48 -13.96
N LYS A 159 -7.31 2.06 -14.98
CA LYS A 159 -7.60 3.39 -15.53
C LYS A 159 -8.53 3.32 -16.75
N GLN A 160 -8.88 2.13 -17.24
CA GLN A 160 -9.76 1.90 -18.38
C GLN A 160 -11.12 1.31 -17.93
N PRO A 161 -12.22 1.56 -18.66
CA PRO A 161 -13.49 0.87 -18.44
C PRO A 161 -13.34 -0.64 -18.55
N MET A 162 -13.92 -1.41 -17.62
CA MET A 162 -13.88 -2.89 -17.68
C MET A 162 -14.95 -3.49 -18.60
N PHE A 163 -15.96 -2.72 -18.97
CA PHE A 163 -16.98 -3.12 -19.92
C PHE A 163 -16.69 -2.41 -21.25
N ARG A 164 -16.40 -3.16 -22.30
CA ARG A 164 -16.60 -2.65 -23.66
C ARG A 164 -18.12 -2.55 -23.82
N SER A 165 -18.63 -1.36 -24.11
CA SER A 165 -19.94 -1.25 -24.74
C SER A 165 -19.92 -2.15 -25.97
N GLU A 166 -20.80 -3.16 -26.00
CA GLU A 166 -21.12 -3.89 -27.23
C GLU A 166 -21.52 -2.92 -28.35
#